data_AF-A0A8J9S5M9-F1
#
_entry.id   AF-A0A8J9S5M9-F1
#
_cell.length_a   1.000
_cell.length_b   1.000
_cell.length_c   1.000
_cell.angle_alpha   90.00
_cell.angle_beta   90.00
_cell.angle_gamma   90.00
#
_symmetry.space_group_name_H-M   'P 1'
#
loop_
_entity.id
_entity.type
_entity.pdbx_description
1 polymer ?
#
loop_
_entity_poly.entity_id
_entity_poly.type
_entity_poly.pdbx_seq_one_letter_code
_entity_poly.pdbx_strand_id
1 'polypeptide(L)'
;MPVSLGINGFGRIGRLVMRAALEHPDATVVAVNDPFLTPEYAAYQFKYDSVHGTYAEDVSFEEGYLVVGDKKIRFFSERNPE
;
A
#
# COMPACT_ATOMS: atom_id res chain seq x y z
N MET A 1 -17.38 -5.29 -11.48
CA MET A 1 -16.91 -4.53 -10.31
C MET A 1 -15.51 -5.01 -9.99
N PRO A 2 -14.55 -4.11 -9.74
CA PRO A 2 -13.18 -4.52 -9.38
C PRO A 2 -13.21 -5.34 -8.08
N VAL A 3 -12.33 -6.32 -7.98
CA VAL A 3 -12.17 -7.12 -6.76
C VAL A 3 -11.40 -6.29 -5.73
N SER A 4 -11.98 -6.16 -4.54
CA SER A 4 -11.34 -5.49 -3.42
C SER A 4 -10.29 -6.40 -2.77
N LEU A 5 -9.08 -5.88 -2.57
CA LEU A 5 -7.94 -6.60 -2.03
C LEU A 5 -7.46 -5.97 -0.72
N GLY A 6 -7.19 -6.81 0.27
CA GLY A 6 -6.44 -6.46 1.48
C GLY A 6 -5.04 -7.07 1.42
N ILE A 7 -4.03 -6.33 1.89
CA ILE A 7 -2.65 -6.81 1.96
C ILE A 7 -2.23 -6.91 3.42
N ASN A 8 -1.95 -8.12 3.91
CA ASN A 8 -1.43 -8.33 5.26
C ASN A 8 0.09 -8.62 5.19
N GLY A 9 0.88 -7.63 5.58
CA GLY A 9 2.34 -7.57 5.42
C GLY A 9 2.77 -6.70 4.25
N PHE A 10 3.36 -5.53 4.55
CA PHE A 10 3.76 -4.52 3.56
C PHE A 10 5.27 -4.51 3.27
N GLY A 11 5.85 -5.71 3.25
CA GLY A 11 7.22 -5.97 2.82
C GLY A 11 7.39 -5.96 1.30
N ARG A 12 8.46 -6.59 0.80
CA ARG A 12 8.79 -6.61 -0.64
C ARG A 12 7.63 -7.08 -1.52
N ILE A 13 7.04 -8.23 -1.22
CA ILE A 13 5.95 -8.78 -2.04
C ILE A 13 4.68 -7.93 -1.93
N GLY A 14 4.29 -7.53 -0.71
CA GLY A 14 3.09 -6.70 -0.50
C GLY A 14 3.13 -5.39 -1.29
N ARG A 15 4.28 -4.71 -1.31
CA ARG A 15 4.45 -3.48 -2.10
C ARG A 15 4.38 -3.72 -3.60
N LEU A 16 4.99 -4.80 -4.10
CA LEU A 16 4.93 -5.14 -5.53
C LEU A 16 3.52 -5.55 -5.97
N VAL A 17 2.80 -6.30 -5.12
CA VAL A 17 1.38 -6.61 -5.33
C VAL A 17 0.56 -5.33 -5.38
N MET A 18 0.81 -4.37 -4.48
CA MET A 18 0.13 -3.08 -4.51
C MET A 18 0.42 -2.30 -5.80
N ARG A 19 1.69 -2.24 -6.26
CA ARG A 19 2.05 -1.61 -7.54
C ARG A 19 1.30 -2.24 -8.72
N ALA A 20 1.33 -3.57 -8.82
CA ALA A 20 0.62 -4.29 -9.88
C ALA A 20 -0.90 -4.11 -9.81
N ALA A 21 -1.48 -4.10 -8.62
CA ALA A 21 -2.92 -3.93 -8.44
C ALA A 21 -3.41 -2.52 -8.80
N LEU A 22 -2.59 -1.48 -8.59
CA LEU A 22 -2.91 -0.10 -8.95
C LEU A 22 -2.99 0.10 -10.47
N GLU A 23 -2.25 -0.69 -11.25
CA GLU A 23 -2.25 -0.68 -12.71
C GLU A 23 -3.32 -1.61 -13.32
N HIS A 24 -3.99 -2.44 -12.50
CA HIS A 24 -4.91 -3.47 -12.99
C HIS A 24 -6.38 -3.02 -12.86
N PRO A 25 -7.16 -2.94 -13.96
CA PRO A 25 -8.51 -2.36 -13.95
C PRO A 25 -9.51 -3.16 -13.10
N ASP A 26 -9.29 -4.46 -12.95
CA ASP A 26 -10.16 -5.35 -12.16
C ASP A 26 -9.75 -5.51 -10.69
N ALA A 27 -8.74 -4.78 -10.22
CA ALA A 27 -8.24 -4.87 -8.85
C ALA A 27 -8.34 -3.53 -8.13
N THR A 28 -8.64 -3.54 -6.83
CA THR A 28 -8.59 -2.32 -6.01
C THR A 28 -8.10 -2.67 -4.62
N VAL A 29 -6.93 -2.16 -4.25
CA VAL A 29 -6.41 -2.28 -2.88
C VAL A 29 -7.17 -1.32 -1.99
N VAL A 30 -7.84 -1.84 -0.96
CA VAL A 30 -8.64 -1.04 -0.03
C VAL A 30 -7.98 -0.91 1.34
N ALA A 31 -7.16 -1.88 1.71
CA ALA A 31 -6.51 -1.92 3.02
C ALA A 31 -5.13 -2.59 2.96
N VAL A 32 -4.24 -2.10 3.83
CA VAL A 32 -2.93 -2.68 4.11
C VAL A 32 -2.80 -2.81 5.63
N ASN A 33 -2.25 -3.91 6.10
CA ASN A 33 -1.87 -4.11 7.49
C ASN A 33 -0.38 -4.43 7.60
N ASP A 34 0.36 -3.71 8.44
CA ASP A 34 1.70 -4.10 8.85
C ASP A 34 2.01 -3.60 10.28
N PRO A 35 2.16 -4.51 11.26
CA PRO A 35 2.35 -4.13 12.67
C PRO A 35 3.72 -3.50 12.96
N PHE A 36 4.65 -3.50 12.01
CA PHE A 36 6.01 -2.99 12.19
C PHE A 36 6.27 -1.69 11.42
N LEU A 37 5.26 -1.16 10.74
CA LEU A 37 5.38 0.05 9.93
C LEU A 37 4.38 1.11 10.38
N THR A 38 4.82 2.37 10.34
CA THR A 38 3.92 3.52 10.35
C THR A 38 3.42 3.81 8.93
N PRO A 39 2.24 4.45 8.76
CA PRO A 39 1.77 4.88 7.44
C PRO A 39 2.80 5.75 6.69
N GLU A 40 3.48 6.66 7.41
CA GLU A 40 4.55 7.49 6.86
C GLU A 40 5.70 6.64 6.31
N TYR A 41 6.20 5.67 7.07
CA TYR A 41 7.34 4.86 6.64
C TYR A 41 6.94 3.86 5.53
N ALA A 42 5.70 3.37 5.56
CA ALA A 42 5.13 2.58 4.49
C ALA A 42 5.01 3.38 3.18
N ALA A 43 4.54 4.63 3.23
CA ALA A 43 4.49 5.54 2.09
C ALA A 43 5.89 5.78 1.50
N TYR A 44 6.89 6.03 2.35
CA TYR A 44 8.29 6.16 1.93
C TYR A 44 8.81 4.91 1.21
N GLN A 45 8.63 3.72 1.80
CA GLN A 45 9.07 2.46 1.19
C GLN A 45 8.30 2.09 -0.09
N PHE A 46 7.05 2.54 -0.21
CA PHE A 46 6.27 2.34 -1.43
C PHE A 46 6.75 3.27 -2.55
N LYS A 47 7.00 4.55 -2.22
CA LYS A 47 7.52 5.54 -3.18
C LYS A 47 8.91 5.17 -3.68
N TYR A 48 9.82 4.74 -2.82
CA TYR A 48 11.20 4.46 -3.18
C TYR A 48 11.53 2.97 -3.04
N ASP A 49 11.74 2.31 -4.19
CA ASP A 49 12.22 0.92 -4.24
C ASP A 49 13.59 0.86 -4.91
N SER A 50 14.57 0.21 -4.28
CA SER A 50 15.94 0.17 -4.79
C SER A 50 16.12 -0.70 -6.05
N VAL A 51 15.20 -1.62 -6.31
CA VAL A 51 15.26 -2.55 -7.46
C VAL A 51 14.33 -2.08 -8.58
N HIS A 52 13.11 -1.65 -8.22
CA HIS A 52 12.07 -1.27 -9.17
C HIS A 52 11.92 0.25 -9.35
N GLY A 53 12.79 1.02 -8.71
CA GLY A 53 12.81 2.47 -8.81
C GLY A 53 11.66 3.17 -8.09
N THR A 54 11.59 4.48 -8.30
CA THR A 54 10.59 5.36 -7.70
C THR A 54 9.23 5.13 -8.33
N TYR A 55 8.18 5.00 -7.50
CA TYR A 55 6.81 4.91 -7.99
C TYR A 55 6.40 6.22 -8.67
N ALA A 56 5.73 6.12 -9.82
CA ALA A 56 5.50 7.26 -10.72
C ALA A 56 4.58 8.33 -10.11
N GLU A 57 3.49 7.92 -9.47
CA GLU A 57 2.51 8.85 -8.90
C GLU A 57 2.95 9.40 -7.54
N ASP A 58 2.28 10.46 -7.09
CA ASP A 58 2.47 11.00 -5.75
C ASP A 58 2.02 9.99 -4.70
N VAL A 59 2.86 9.82 -3.68
CA VAL A 59 2.61 8.93 -2.55
C VAL A 59 2.76 9.76 -1.30
N SER A 60 1.71 9.84 -0.52
CA SER A 60 1.67 10.52 0.77
C SER A 60 0.95 9.67 1.80
N PHE A 61 0.80 10.19 3.01
CA PHE A 61 0.10 9.53 4.09
C PHE A 61 -0.79 10.54 4.80
N GLU A 62 -1.87 10.01 5.36
CA GLU A 62 -2.72 10.70 6.33
C GLU A 62 -2.89 9.80 7.55
N GLU A 63 -3.52 10.30 8.61
CA GLU A 63 -3.73 9.52 9.83
C GLU A 63 -4.51 8.22 9.55
N GLY A 64 -3.81 7.08 9.61
CA GLY A 64 -4.37 5.76 9.33
C GLY A 64 -4.62 5.46 7.84
N TYR A 65 -4.03 6.21 6.91
CA TYR A 65 -4.18 5.98 5.47
C TYR A 65 -2.87 6.16 4.70
N LEU A 66 -2.70 5.35 3.66
CA LEU A 66 -1.79 5.60 2.55
C LEU A 66 -2.56 6.29 1.43
N VAL A 67 -1.99 7.34 0.84
CA VAL A 67 -2.60 8.06 -0.29
C VAL A 67 -1.67 7.90 -1.49
N VAL A 68 -2.18 7.34 -2.58
CA VAL A 68 -1.44 7.13 -3.83
C VAL A 68 -2.25 7.74 -4.96
N GLY A 69 -1.76 8.84 -5.52
CA GLY A 69 -2.52 9.66 -6.45
C GLY A 69 -3.83 10.14 -5.79
N ASP A 70 -4.96 9.73 -6.36
CA ASP A 70 -6.31 10.00 -5.85
C ASP A 70 -6.86 8.88 -4.95
N LYS A 71 -6.10 7.79 -4.76
CA LYS A 71 -6.56 6.59 -4.05
C LYS A 71 -6.18 6.66 -2.58
N LYS A 72 -7.18 6.51 -1.72
CA LYS A 72 -7.03 6.45 -0.27
C LYS A 72 -7.16 5.02 0.23
N ILE A 73 -6.11 4.48 0.82
CA ILE A 73 -5.98 3.08 1.22
C ILE A 73 -5.83 3.03 2.74
N ARG A 74 -6.70 2.28 3.43
CA ARG A 74 -6.66 2.18 4.89
C ARG A 74 -5.38 1.47 5.34
N PHE A 75 -4.69 2.02 6.33
CA PHE A 75 -3.51 1.40 6.91
C PHE A 75 -3.80 0.95 8.35
N PHE A 76 -3.46 -0.29 8.64
CA PHE A 76 -3.56 -0.91 9.95
C PHE A 76 -2.16 -1.31 10.44
N SER A 77 -1.99 -1.34 11.75
CA SER A 77 -0.75 -1.79 12.41
C SER A 77 -1.06 -2.89 13.43
N GLU A 78 -1.95 -3.81 13.07
CA GLU A 78 -2.42 -4.88 13.95
C GLU A 78 -1.56 -6.12 13.81
N ARG A 79 -1.10 -6.66 14.95
CA ARG A 79 -0.28 -7.88 14.98
C ARG A 79 -1.12 -9.14 14.88
N ASN A 80 -2.31 -9.12 15.46
CA ASN A 80 -3.28 -10.18 15.31
C ASN A 80 -4.24 -9.81 14.17
N PRO A 81 -4.35 -10.63 13.11
CA PRO A 81 -5.24 -10.33 11.99
C PRO A 81 -6.72 -10.65 12.25
N GLU A 82 -7.06 -11.29 13.38
CA GLU A 82 -8.44 -11.56 13.80
C GLU A 82 -9.19 -10.33 14.32
#